data_AF-A0AAW9C2B5-F1
#
_entry.id   AF-A0AAW9C2B5-F1
#
_cell.length_a   1.000
_cell.length_b   1.000
_cell.length_c   1.000
_cell.angle_alpha   90.00
_cell.angle_beta   90.00
_cell.angle_gamma   90.00
#
_symmetry.space_group_name_H-M   'P 1'
#
loop_
_entity.id
_entity.type
_entity.pdbx_description
1 polymer ?
#
loop_
_entity_poly.entity_id
_entity_poly.type
_entity_poly.pdbx_seq_one_letter_code
_entity_poly.pdbx_strand_id
1 'polypeptide(L)'
;MTEEVLINKERLICVNALSKYNPEKHSNESKRLPLKYFSGVPVVLMNTEDWTLLEKRFPTEIANWRDGGNVICIAIGDLGQFKGKDAYYLKTLQLALMTVDDNWIPADSSYELTMLNYLHKQERSFIKPLRYDASNNDVFPDFCLTDTGGHELFPIEVFGMESASYLARKAIKESYYNERYGKNGWASWVAPAGPLPQLPTKTRS
;
A
#
# COMPACT_ATOMS: atom_id res chain seq x y z
N MET A 1 -0.03 -6.15 29.17
CA MET A 1 0.54 -5.85 27.84
C MET A 1 1.47 -4.63 27.85
N THR A 2 1.02 -3.37 27.98
CA THR A 2 1.92 -2.19 27.90
C THR A 2 2.87 -2.04 29.10
N GLU A 3 2.42 -2.38 30.31
CA GLU A 3 3.28 -2.34 31.52
C GLU A 3 4.37 -3.43 31.50
N GLU A 4 4.08 -4.63 31.01
CA GLU A 4 5.06 -5.73 30.88
C GLU A 4 6.17 -5.39 29.89
N VAL A 5 5.82 -4.76 28.77
CA VAL A 5 6.78 -4.31 27.74
C VAL A 5 7.76 -3.27 28.30
N LEU A 6 7.28 -2.35 29.14
CA LEU A 6 8.14 -1.37 29.82
C LEU A 6 9.15 -2.05 30.76
N ILE A 7 8.72 -3.09 31.46
CA ILE A 7 9.55 -3.85 32.38
C ILE A 7 10.60 -4.66 31.60
N ASN A 8 10.20 -5.29 30.50
CA ASN A 8 11.05 -6.18 29.71
C ASN A 8 11.94 -5.45 28.68
N LYS A 9 11.73 -4.13 28.49
CA LYS A 9 12.39 -3.32 27.44
C LYS A 9 12.21 -3.87 26.03
N GLU A 10 11.04 -4.44 25.78
CA GLU A 10 10.68 -4.94 24.45
C GLU A 10 10.32 -3.76 23.53
N ARG A 11 10.59 -3.92 22.24
CA ARG A 11 10.16 -2.95 21.22
C ARG A 11 8.75 -3.28 20.78
N LEU A 12 7.92 -2.26 20.64
CA LEU A 12 6.59 -2.42 20.08
C LEU A 12 6.60 -2.18 18.58
N ILE A 13 5.80 -2.98 17.88
CA ILE A 13 5.38 -2.71 16.51
C ILE A 13 3.93 -2.21 16.55
N CYS A 14 3.73 -0.97 16.11
CA CYS A 14 2.42 -0.36 15.94
C CYS A 14 2.04 -0.42 14.46
N VAL A 15 0.98 -1.16 14.13
CA VAL A 15 0.39 -1.19 12.79
C VAL A 15 -0.98 -0.53 12.86
N ASN A 16 -1.16 0.62 12.20
CA ASN A 16 -2.42 1.34 12.24
C ASN A 16 -2.60 2.27 11.03
N ALA A 17 -3.84 2.59 10.69
CA ALA A 17 -4.14 3.53 9.62
C ALA A 17 -3.94 4.99 10.06
N LEU A 18 -3.51 5.85 9.13
CA LEU A 18 -3.58 7.30 9.31
C LEU A 18 -5.06 7.75 9.30
N SER A 19 -5.41 8.67 10.19
CA SER A 19 -6.67 9.41 10.14
C SER A 19 -6.74 10.23 8.85
N LYS A 20 -7.94 10.56 8.36
CA LYS A 20 -8.08 11.34 7.12
C LYS A 20 -7.36 12.68 7.23
N TYR A 21 -6.68 13.10 6.16
CA TYR A 21 -5.91 14.33 6.17
C TYR A 21 -6.81 15.55 6.47
N ASN A 22 -6.27 16.46 7.29
CA ASN A 22 -6.90 17.71 7.64
C ASN A 22 -5.77 18.75 7.74
N PRO A 23 -5.70 19.74 6.83
CA PRO A 23 -4.57 20.66 6.76
C PRO A 23 -4.41 21.53 8.01
N GLU A 24 -5.50 21.83 8.72
CA GLU A 24 -5.45 22.62 9.97
C GLU A 24 -4.85 21.81 11.13
N LYS A 25 -5.06 20.50 11.15
CA LYS A 25 -4.64 19.61 12.23
C LYS A 25 -3.30 18.91 11.98
N HIS A 26 -2.93 18.75 10.71
CA HIS A 26 -1.84 17.88 10.27
C HIS A 26 -0.72 18.64 9.57
N SER A 27 -0.47 19.89 9.96
CA SER A 27 0.72 20.62 9.54
C SER A 27 2.00 19.90 9.98
N ASN A 28 3.12 20.23 9.35
CA ASN A 28 4.45 19.65 9.63
C ASN A 28 4.98 19.99 11.04
N GLU A 29 4.21 20.74 11.83
CA GLU A 29 4.46 21.04 13.24
C GLU A 29 3.81 20.02 14.20
N SER A 30 3.02 19.08 13.70
CA SER A 30 2.39 18.05 14.55
C SER A 30 3.44 17.22 15.27
N LYS A 31 3.39 17.18 16.60
CA LYS A 31 4.33 16.40 17.43
C LYS A 31 4.06 14.89 17.45
N ARG A 32 3.12 14.43 16.64
CA ARG A 32 2.68 13.03 16.59
C ARG A 32 2.18 12.63 15.20
N LEU A 33 2.28 11.35 14.90
CA LEU A 33 1.67 10.77 13.70
C LEU A 33 0.14 10.67 13.88
N PRO A 34 -0.66 11.11 12.90
CA PRO A 34 -2.11 11.18 13.05
C PRO A 34 -2.76 9.82 12.77
N LEU A 35 -2.73 8.92 13.75
CA LEU A 35 -3.34 7.58 13.66
C LEU A 35 -4.87 7.60 13.85
N LYS A 36 -5.59 6.61 13.29
CA LYS A 36 -6.99 6.32 13.64
C LYS A 36 -7.08 5.61 14.99
N TYR A 37 -8.25 5.68 15.63
CA TYR A 37 -8.61 4.87 16.80
C TYR A 37 -7.54 4.85 17.91
N PHE A 38 -7.30 6.00 18.54
CA PHE A 38 -6.27 6.17 19.58
C PHE A 38 -6.50 5.34 20.85
N SER A 39 -7.68 4.74 21.05
CA SER A 39 -7.98 3.94 22.23
C SER A 39 -7.16 2.66 22.22
N GLY A 40 -6.22 2.54 23.16
CA GLY A 40 -5.36 1.36 23.32
C GLY A 40 -4.12 1.32 22.44
N VAL A 41 -3.89 2.35 21.60
CA VAL A 41 -2.69 2.46 20.75
C VAL A 41 -1.78 3.57 21.28
N PRO A 42 -0.47 3.33 21.47
CA PRO A 42 0.45 4.37 21.92
C PRO A 42 0.54 5.50 20.91
N VAL A 43 0.70 6.73 21.40
CA VAL A 43 0.95 7.91 20.56
C VAL A 43 2.31 7.77 19.90
N VAL A 44 2.36 7.66 18.57
CA VAL A 44 3.62 7.66 17.82
C VAL A 44 4.14 9.09 17.76
N LEU A 45 5.24 9.36 18.47
CA LEU A 45 5.85 10.69 18.52
C LEU A 45 6.57 10.99 17.20
N MET A 46 6.45 12.24 16.78
CA MET A 46 7.12 12.78 15.59
C MET A 46 7.72 14.14 15.96
N ASN A 47 8.95 14.40 15.55
CA ASN A 47 9.52 15.75 15.53
C ASN A 47 9.57 16.28 14.08
N THR A 48 10.01 17.53 13.91
CA THR A 48 10.10 18.19 12.59
C THR A 48 11.07 17.47 11.63
N GLU A 49 12.17 16.92 12.15
CA GLU A 49 13.13 16.16 11.36
C GLU A 49 12.55 14.82 10.90
N ASP A 50 11.85 14.10 11.79
CA ASP A 50 11.15 12.85 11.49
C ASP A 50 10.12 13.05 10.39
N TRP A 51 9.33 14.14 10.44
CA TRP A 51 8.38 14.50 9.40
C TRP A 51 9.07 14.77 8.06
N THR A 52 10.14 15.57 8.08
CA THR A 52 10.90 15.90 6.86
C THR A 52 11.47 14.64 6.20
N LEU A 53 12.00 13.72 7.02
CA LEU A 53 12.50 12.42 6.55
C LEU A 53 11.38 11.54 6.01
N LEU A 54 10.22 11.53 6.68
CA LEU A 54 9.05 10.76 6.28
C LEU A 54 8.51 11.23 4.92
N GLU A 55 8.33 12.53 4.72
CA GLU A 55 7.89 13.13 3.46
C GLU A 55 8.88 12.85 2.32
N LYS A 56 10.17 12.89 2.61
CA LYS A 56 11.21 12.57 1.63
C LYS A 56 11.22 11.09 1.25
N ARG A 57 10.99 10.19 2.22
CA ARG A 57 11.07 8.73 2.02
C ARG A 57 9.80 8.14 1.41
N PHE A 58 8.64 8.71 1.73
CA PHE A 58 7.32 8.22 1.32
C PHE A 58 6.50 9.31 0.62
N PRO A 59 7.03 9.94 -0.45
CA PRO A 59 6.36 11.07 -1.09
C PRO A 59 5.00 10.67 -1.69
N THR A 60 4.91 9.44 -2.22
CA THR A 60 3.68 8.90 -2.83
C THR A 60 2.59 8.67 -1.80
N GLU A 61 2.92 8.06 -0.66
CA GLU A 61 1.97 7.77 0.41
C GLU A 61 1.50 9.07 1.07
N ILE A 62 2.40 10.04 1.29
CA ILE A 62 2.02 11.35 1.83
C ILE A 62 1.12 12.11 0.86
N ALA A 63 1.39 12.07 -0.45
CA ALA A 63 0.52 12.66 -1.46
C ALA A 63 -0.87 12.00 -1.44
N ASN A 64 -0.93 10.66 -1.51
CA ASN A 64 -2.18 9.92 -1.44
C ASN A 64 -2.98 10.24 -0.16
N TRP A 65 -2.30 10.32 1.00
CA TRP A 65 -2.94 10.68 2.25
C TRP A 65 -3.52 12.11 2.22
N ARG A 66 -2.77 13.07 1.69
CA ARG A 66 -3.21 14.47 1.52
C ARG A 66 -4.43 14.59 0.60
N ASP A 67 -4.52 13.72 -0.41
CA ASP A 67 -5.66 13.62 -1.32
C ASP A 67 -6.85 12.86 -0.70
N GLY A 68 -6.76 12.47 0.58
CA GLY A 68 -7.81 11.79 1.33
C GLY A 68 -7.80 10.26 1.19
N GLY A 69 -6.77 9.70 0.56
CA GLY A 69 -6.55 8.25 0.44
C GLY A 69 -6.26 7.57 1.78
N ASN A 70 -6.30 6.24 1.78
CA ASN A 70 -5.96 5.44 2.97
C ASN A 70 -4.45 5.12 2.96
N VAL A 71 -3.83 5.30 4.12
CA VAL A 71 -2.42 4.96 4.34
C VAL A 71 -2.31 4.23 5.66
N ILE A 72 -1.61 3.10 5.66
CA ILE A 72 -1.21 2.37 6.86
C ILE A 72 0.20 2.79 7.24
N CYS A 73 0.41 2.94 8.55
CA CYS A 73 1.72 3.09 9.15
C CYS A 73 2.11 1.80 9.87
N ILE A 74 3.38 1.43 9.73
CA ILE A 74 4.07 0.45 10.56
C ILE A 74 5.20 1.19 11.27
N ALA A 75 5.08 1.37 12.59
CA ALA A 75 6.09 2.03 13.41
C ALA A 75 6.68 1.06 14.42
N ILE A 76 8.01 1.04 14.53
CA ILE A 76 8.75 0.27 15.54
C ILE A 76 9.41 1.24 16.48
N GLY A 77 9.28 1.04 17.78
CA GLY A 77 9.94 1.91 18.74
C GLY A 77 9.91 1.46 20.18
N ASP A 78 10.51 2.29 21.03
CA ASP A 78 10.53 2.06 22.47
C ASP A 78 9.26 2.63 23.09
N LEU A 79 8.60 1.83 23.93
CA LEU A 79 7.43 2.27 24.66
C LEU A 79 7.85 3.21 25.80
N GLY A 80 7.11 4.30 25.98
CA GLY A 80 7.18 5.15 27.15
C GLY A 80 5.78 5.50 27.66
N GLN A 81 5.71 6.05 28.86
CA GLN A 81 4.46 6.48 29.48
C GLN A 81 4.52 7.98 29.77
N PHE A 82 3.43 8.70 29.46
CA PHE A 82 3.32 10.11 29.84
C PHE A 82 3.19 10.23 31.36
N LYS A 83 3.99 11.11 31.98
CA LYS A 83 3.92 11.34 33.43
C LYS A 83 2.50 11.75 33.85
N GLY A 84 1.96 11.06 34.85
CA GLY A 84 0.65 11.35 35.44
C GLY A 84 -0.55 11.07 34.53
N LYS A 85 -0.37 10.29 33.45
CA LYS A 85 -1.45 9.89 32.54
C LYS A 85 -1.40 8.39 32.28
N ASP A 86 -2.57 7.76 32.21
CA ASP A 86 -2.70 6.40 31.66
C ASP A 86 -2.69 6.46 30.12
N ALA A 87 -1.56 6.94 29.58
CA ALA A 87 -1.34 7.11 28.16
C ALA A 87 0.11 6.81 27.83
N TYR A 88 0.30 6.03 26.77
CA TYR A 88 1.59 5.56 26.33
C TYR A 88 2.00 6.24 25.03
N TYR A 89 3.29 6.34 24.79
CA TYR A 89 3.85 6.82 23.54
C TYR A 89 4.91 5.87 23.00
N LEU A 90 5.08 5.91 21.69
CA LEU A 90 6.15 5.21 21.00
C LEU A 90 7.22 6.22 20.62
N LYS A 91 8.44 6.05 21.14
CA LYS A 91 9.61 6.74 20.62
C LYS A 91 10.06 6.00 19.36
N THR A 92 9.66 6.53 18.21
CA THR A 92 9.85 5.92 16.90
C THR A 92 11.33 5.70 16.60
N LEU A 93 11.69 4.46 16.27
CA LEU A 93 13.02 4.08 15.77
C LEU A 93 12.98 3.86 14.26
N GLN A 94 11.90 3.25 13.77
CA GLN A 94 11.66 3.02 12.35
C GLN A 94 10.17 3.23 12.05
N LEU A 95 9.89 3.71 10.84
CA LEU A 95 8.54 3.94 10.36
C LEU A 95 8.48 3.65 8.86
N ALA A 96 7.42 2.97 8.44
CA ALA A 96 7.06 2.76 7.05
C ALA A 96 5.60 3.15 6.80
N LEU A 97 5.35 3.76 5.65
CA LEU A 97 4.01 4.04 5.16
C LEU A 97 3.68 3.12 3.98
N MET A 98 2.40 2.80 3.84
CA MET A 98 1.89 1.98 2.75
C MET A 98 0.52 2.49 2.33
N THR A 99 0.38 2.81 1.04
CA THR A 99 -0.92 3.15 0.46
C THR A 99 -1.76 1.88 0.34
N VAL A 100 -3.04 1.97 0.73
CA VAL A 100 -3.98 0.85 0.64
C VAL A 100 -5.35 1.31 0.12
N ASP A 101 -6.16 0.37 -0.34
CA ASP A 101 -7.58 0.63 -0.57
C ASP A 101 -8.42 0.46 0.71
N ASP A 102 -9.75 0.46 0.57
CA ASP A 102 -10.67 0.26 1.68
C ASP A 102 -10.62 -1.16 2.27
N ASN A 103 -10.13 -2.15 1.51
CA ASN A 103 -9.92 -3.53 1.99
C ASN A 103 -8.51 -3.78 2.54
N TRP A 104 -7.72 -2.72 2.73
CA TRP A 104 -6.37 -2.77 3.29
C TRP A 104 -5.37 -3.57 2.42
N ILE A 105 -5.65 -3.71 1.12
CA ILE A 105 -4.71 -4.31 0.19
C ILE A 105 -3.71 -3.24 -0.25
N PRO A 106 -2.39 -3.48 -0.13
CA PRO A 106 -1.38 -2.50 -0.50
C PRO A 106 -1.32 -2.21 -1.99
N ALA A 107 -0.92 -0.99 -2.33
CA ALA A 107 -0.61 -0.56 -3.68
C ALA A 107 0.77 0.12 -3.72
N ASP A 108 1.61 -0.32 -4.66
CA ASP A 108 2.98 0.19 -4.86
C ASP A 108 2.98 1.49 -5.68
N SER A 109 1.83 1.83 -6.30
CA SER A 109 1.63 3.08 -7.02
C SER A 109 0.17 3.55 -6.98
N SER A 110 -0.06 4.82 -7.29
CA SER A 110 -1.43 5.38 -7.44
C SER A 110 -2.23 4.73 -8.56
N TYR A 111 -1.56 4.27 -9.63
CA TYR A 111 -2.21 3.54 -10.73
C TYR A 111 -2.62 2.14 -10.28
N GLU A 112 -1.78 1.47 -9.52
CA GLU A 112 -2.16 0.20 -8.95
C GLU A 112 -3.34 0.34 -7.99
N LEU A 113 -3.36 1.39 -7.14
CA LEU A 113 -4.51 1.70 -6.30
C LEU A 113 -5.79 1.93 -7.14
N THR A 114 -5.66 2.62 -8.27
CA THR A 114 -6.78 2.85 -9.20
C THR A 114 -7.33 1.55 -9.76
N MET A 115 -6.46 0.64 -10.21
CA MET A 115 -6.85 -0.68 -10.68
C MET A 115 -7.50 -1.50 -9.55
N LEU A 116 -6.94 -1.45 -8.35
CA LEU A 116 -7.44 -2.18 -7.19
C LEU A 116 -8.86 -1.74 -6.81
N ASN A 117 -9.10 -0.42 -6.76
CA ASN A 117 -10.43 0.15 -6.57
C ASN A 117 -11.39 -0.22 -7.71
N TYR A 118 -10.91 -0.27 -8.96
CA TYR A 118 -11.71 -0.71 -10.10
C TYR A 118 -12.15 -2.17 -9.96
N LEU A 119 -11.24 -3.08 -9.62
CA LEU A 119 -11.53 -4.50 -9.42
C LEU A 119 -12.55 -4.72 -8.29
N HIS A 120 -12.41 -4.01 -7.17
CA HIS A 120 -13.38 -4.07 -6.08
C HIS A 120 -14.74 -3.50 -6.46
N LYS A 121 -14.79 -2.39 -7.22
CA LYS A 121 -16.05 -1.84 -7.74
C LYS A 121 -16.74 -2.79 -8.72
N GLN A 122 -15.98 -3.62 -9.43
CA GLN A 122 -16.50 -4.68 -10.30
C GLN A 122 -16.77 -5.99 -9.53
N GLU A 123 -16.66 -5.98 -8.19
CA GLU A 123 -16.85 -7.14 -7.30
C GLU A 123 -16.02 -8.36 -7.71
N ARG A 124 -14.78 -8.16 -8.15
CA ARG A 124 -13.93 -9.26 -8.63
C ARG A 124 -13.24 -9.99 -7.48
N SER A 125 -13.05 -11.29 -7.64
CA SER A 125 -12.14 -12.07 -6.81
C SER A 125 -10.78 -12.14 -7.48
N PHE A 126 -9.73 -11.72 -6.78
CA PHE A 126 -8.38 -11.68 -7.34
C PHE A 126 -7.30 -11.95 -6.28
N ILE A 127 -6.12 -12.29 -6.76
CA ILE A 127 -4.87 -12.34 -6.00
C ILE A 127 -4.02 -11.16 -6.48
N LYS A 128 -3.42 -10.43 -5.54
CA LYS A 128 -2.35 -9.47 -5.81
C LYS A 128 -1.02 -10.12 -5.40
N PRO A 129 -0.20 -10.61 -6.34
CA PRO A 129 1.06 -11.26 -6.01
C PRO A 129 2.01 -10.31 -5.28
N LEU A 130 2.63 -10.81 -4.21
CA LEU A 130 3.64 -10.05 -3.46
C LEU A 130 5.03 -10.47 -3.94
N ARG A 131 5.92 -9.50 -4.14
CA ARG A 131 7.28 -9.72 -4.69
C ARG A 131 8.29 -10.16 -3.62
N TYR A 132 7.90 -11.03 -2.69
CA TYR A 132 8.84 -11.52 -1.67
C TYR A 132 9.70 -12.65 -2.24
N ASP A 133 11.02 -12.48 -2.19
CA ASP A 133 12.07 -13.41 -2.65
C ASP A 133 12.09 -13.79 -4.15
N ALA A 134 11.31 -13.10 -4.98
CA ALA A 134 11.37 -13.23 -6.42
C ALA A 134 12.74 -12.80 -6.98
N SER A 135 13.33 -13.61 -7.86
CA SER A 135 14.48 -13.15 -8.63
C SER A 135 14.03 -12.01 -9.55
N ASN A 136 14.92 -11.07 -9.88
CA ASN A 136 14.59 -9.94 -10.78
C ASN A 136 14.05 -10.37 -12.17
N ASN A 137 14.14 -11.66 -12.51
CA ASN A 137 13.70 -12.24 -13.78
C ASN A 137 12.30 -12.86 -13.74
N ASP A 138 11.66 -13.00 -12.58
CA ASP A 138 10.32 -13.58 -12.49
C ASP A 138 9.26 -12.51 -12.82
N VAL A 139 8.52 -12.71 -13.92
CA VAL A 139 7.45 -11.80 -14.35
C VAL A 139 6.19 -12.11 -13.56
N PHE A 140 5.91 -11.28 -12.55
CA PHE A 140 4.66 -11.31 -11.81
C PHE A 140 3.69 -10.24 -12.33
N PRO A 141 2.43 -10.61 -12.60
CA PRO A 141 1.38 -9.64 -12.85
C PRO A 141 1.03 -8.89 -11.56
N ASP A 142 0.56 -7.65 -11.70
CA ASP A 142 0.13 -6.85 -10.55
C ASP A 142 -1.14 -7.44 -9.93
N PHE A 143 -2.02 -8.03 -10.74
CA PHE A 143 -3.23 -8.72 -10.29
C PHE A 143 -3.48 -10.01 -11.08
N CYS A 144 -4.20 -10.93 -10.46
CA CYS A 144 -4.67 -12.18 -11.07
C CYS A 144 -6.14 -12.39 -10.70
N LEU A 145 -7.05 -12.31 -11.66
CA LEU A 145 -8.45 -12.68 -11.43
C LEU A 145 -8.54 -14.19 -11.22
N THR A 146 -9.40 -14.58 -10.29
CA THR A 146 -9.63 -15.98 -9.86
C THR A 146 -11.03 -16.46 -10.24
N ASP A 147 -11.85 -15.57 -10.82
CA ASP A 147 -13.28 -15.73 -11.04
C ASP A 147 -13.67 -15.72 -12.52
N THR A 148 -12.75 -16.10 -13.42
CA THR A 148 -12.93 -16.03 -14.89
C THR A 148 -13.37 -17.33 -15.55
N GLY A 149 -13.53 -18.40 -14.77
CA GLY A 149 -13.77 -19.75 -15.27
C GLY A 149 -12.49 -20.36 -15.87
N GLY A 150 -12.32 -21.67 -15.72
CA GLY A 150 -11.10 -22.37 -16.12
C GLY A 150 -10.13 -22.61 -14.96
N HIS A 151 -9.06 -23.37 -15.22
CA HIS A 151 -8.06 -23.74 -14.22
C HIS A 151 -6.92 -22.71 -14.08
N GLU A 152 -6.78 -21.78 -15.03
CA GLU A 152 -5.74 -20.75 -15.01
C GLU A 152 -6.26 -19.40 -14.52
N LEU A 153 -5.44 -18.70 -13.74
CA LEU A 153 -5.68 -17.31 -13.32
C LEU A 153 -5.60 -16.38 -14.53
N PHE A 154 -6.40 -15.30 -14.53
CA PHE A 154 -6.34 -14.29 -15.59
C PHE A 154 -5.50 -13.08 -15.12
N PRO A 155 -4.28 -12.89 -15.67
CA PRO A 155 -3.38 -11.82 -15.23
C PRO A 155 -3.84 -10.43 -15.70
N ILE A 156 -3.59 -9.42 -14.87
CA ILE A 156 -3.74 -8.01 -15.22
C ILE A 156 -2.44 -7.28 -14.85
N GLU A 157 -1.93 -6.50 -15.81
CA GLU A 157 -0.70 -5.72 -15.66
C GLU A 157 -0.99 -4.21 -15.75
N VAL A 158 -0.41 -3.41 -14.86
CA VAL A 158 -0.56 -1.95 -14.82
C VAL A 158 0.73 -1.29 -15.30
N PHE A 159 0.67 -0.69 -16.49
CA PHE A 159 1.76 0.04 -17.08
C PHE A 159 1.74 1.53 -16.66
N GLY A 160 2.43 1.91 -15.58
CA GLY A 160 2.36 3.23 -14.95
C GLY A 160 3.62 4.12 -14.96
N MET A 161 4.71 3.74 -15.62
CA MET A 161 5.90 4.63 -15.74
C MET A 161 6.23 4.94 -17.21
N GLU A 162 6.70 6.15 -17.49
CA GLU A 162 7.04 6.58 -18.85
C GLU A 162 8.56 6.68 -19.10
N SER A 163 9.39 5.97 -18.33
CA SER A 163 10.83 5.98 -18.59
C SER A 163 11.19 5.10 -19.81
N ALA A 164 12.25 5.43 -20.53
CA ALA A 164 12.69 4.64 -21.69
C ALA A 164 13.02 3.17 -21.33
N SER A 165 13.52 2.93 -20.12
CA SER A 165 13.72 1.57 -19.58
C SER A 165 12.41 0.83 -19.31
N TYR A 166 11.30 1.56 -19.16
CA TYR A 166 9.97 1.00 -18.98
C TYR A 166 9.34 0.51 -20.28
N LEU A 167 9.52 1.25 -21.39
CA LEU A 167 9.01 0.85 -22.70
C LEU A 167 9.63 -0.48 -23.17
N ALA A 168 10.94 -0.66 -22.94
CA ALA A 168 11.61 -1.92 -23.22
C ALA A 168 11.06 -3.08 -22.36
N ARG A 169 10.73 -2.82 -21.10
CA ARG A 169 10.11 -3.82 -20.20
C ARG A 169 8.67 -4.14 -20.58
N LYS A 170 7.91 -3.16 -21.07
CA LYS A 170 6.53 -3.36 -21.54
C LYS A 170 6.47 -4.39 -22.66
N ALA A 171 7.29 -4.23 -23.70
CA ALA A 171 7.32 -5.17 -24.83
C ALA A 171 7.72 -6.59 -24.39
N ILE A 172 8.67 -6.72 -23.46
CA ILE A 172 9.08 -8.02 -22.88
C ILE A 172 7.90 -8.65 -22.12
N LYS A 173 7.22 -7.89 -21.26
CA LYS A 173 6.05 -8.39 -20.52
C LYS A 173 4.90 -8.77 -21.44
N GLU A 174 4.59 -7.94 -22.44
CA GLU A 174 3.59 -8.25 -23.47
C GLU A 174 3.92 -9.55 -24.19
N SER A 175 5.17 -9.74 -24.62
CA SER A 175 5.61 -10.99 -25.26
C SER A 175 5.44 -12.18 -24.33
N TYR A 176 5.89 -12.06 -23.08
CA TYR A 176 5.77 -13.11 -22.07
C TYR A 176 4.31 -13.51 -21.83
N TYR A 177 3.42 -12.53 -21.61
CA TYR A 177 2.01 -12.81 -21.36
C TYR A 177 1.32 -13.39 -22.58
N ASN A 178 1.63 -12.89 -23.78
CA ASN A 178 1.08 -13.43 -25.03
C ASN A 178 1.52 -14.88 -25.27
N GLU A 179 2.76 -15.23 -24.94
CA GLU A 179 3.26 -16.60 -25.04
C GLU A 179 2.64 -17.52 -23.98
N ARG A 180 2.53 -17.06 -22.74
CA ARG A 180 2.10 -17.88 -21.60
C ARG A 180 0.58 -18.05 -21.50
N TYR A 181 -0.19 -17.01 -21.79
CA TYR A 181 -1.66 -16.98 -21.60
C TYR A 181 -2.42 -16.78 -22.92
N GLY A 182 -1.73 -16.50 -24.02
CA GLY A 182 -2.35 -16.11 -25.29
C GLY A 182 -2.82 -14.66 -25.29
N LYS A 183 -3.01 -14.08 -26.48
CA LYS A 183 -3.35 -12.65 -26.66
C LYS A 183 -4.62 -12.19 -25.92
N ASN A 184 -5.53 -13.12 -25.63
CA ASN A 184 -6.80 -12.84 -24.95
C ASN A 184 -6.85 -13.44 -23.53
N GLY A 185 -5.76 -14.02 -23.02
CA GLY A 185 -5.71 -14.66 -21.69
C GLY A 185 -5.18 -13.76 -20.59
N TRP A 186 -4.96 -12.47 -20.88
CA TRP A 186 -4.51 -11.47 -19.93
C TRP A 186 -5.01 -10.09 -20.36
N ALA A 187 -4.94 -9.10 -19.46
CA ALA A 187 -5.25 -7.71 -19.78
C ALA A 187 -4.18 -6.75 -19.25
N SER A 188 -4.17 -5.53 -19.78
CA SER A 188 -3.34 -4.47 -19.24
C SER A 188 -3.99 -3.10 -19.29
N TRP A 189 -3.46 -2.18 -18.49
CA TRP A 189 -3.81 -0.76 -18.51
C TRP A 189 -2.55 0.08 -18.69
N VAL A 190 -2.57 1.08 -19.57
CA VAL A 190 -1.42 1.97 -19.83
C VAL A 190 -1.63 3.32 -19.16
N ALA A 191 -1.49 3.36 -17.84
CA ALA A 191 -1.74 4.54 -17.03
C ALA A 191 -0.71 5.69 -17.28
N PRO A 192 -1.11 6.96 -17.12
CA PRO A 192 -2.47 7.43 -16.85
C PRO A 192 -3.37 7.45 -18.10
N ALA A 193 -2.85 7.06 -19.26
CA ALA A 193 -3.56 7.07 -20.52
C ALA A 193 -4.54 5.88 -20.68
N GLY A 194 -5.44 6.00 -21.66
CA GLY A 194 -6.34 4.93 -22.07
C GLY A 194 -7.40 4.54 -21.02
N PRO A 195 -8.43 3.79 -21.45
CA PRO A 195 -9.43 3.27 -20.54
C PRO A 195 -8.85 2.11 -19.71
N LEU A 196 -9.38 1.91 -18.50
CA LEU A 196 -9.23 0.66 -17.77
C LEU A 196 -9.73 -0.51 -18.65
N PRO A 197 -9.09 -1.69 -18.59
CA PRO A 197 -9.39 -2.80 -19.48
C PRO A 197 -10.79 -3.34 -19.23
N GLN A 198 -11.46 -3.77 -20.29
CA GLN A 198 -12.66 -4.59 -20.14
C GLN A 198 -12.26 -5.93 -19.53
N LEU A 199 -12.88 -6.27 -18.40
CA LEU A 199 -12.58 -7.51 -17.72
C LEU A 199 -13.36 -8.69 -18.32
N PRO A 200 -12.80 -9.91 -18.32
CA PRO A 200 -13.52 -11.11 -18.71
C PRO A 200 -14.75 -11.36 -17.82
N THR A 201 -15.72 -12.11 -18.35
CA THR A 201 -16.95 -12.46 -17.63
C THR A 201 -16.65 -13.16 -16.31
N LYS A 202 -17.30 -12.67 -15.24
CA LYS A 202 -17.26 -13.31 -13.92
C LYS A 202 -18.07 -14.61 -13.95
N THR A 203 -17.43 -15.74 -13.70
CA THR A 203 -18.13 -17.00 -13.39
C THR A 203 -18.51 -16.98 -11.91
N ARG A 204 -19.79 -17.20 -11.59
CA ARG A 204 -20.25 -17.29 -10.20
C ARG A 204 -19.53 -18.47 -9.52
N SER A 205 -18.85 -18.19 -8.41
CA SER A 205 -18.47 -19.18 -7.41
C SER A 205 -19.70 -19.61 -6.61
#